data_AF-A0A2K5RXM0-F1
#
_entry.id   AF-A0A2K5RXM0-F1
#
_cell.length_a   1.000
_cell.length_b   1.000
_cell.length_c   1.000
_cell.angle_alpha   90.00
_cell.angle_beta   90.00
_cell.angle_gamma   90.00
#
_symmetry.space_group_name_H-M   'P 1'
#
loop_
_entity.id
_entity.type
_entity.pdbx_description
1 polymer ?
#
loop_
_entity_poly.entity_id
_entity_poly.type
_entity_poly.pdbx_seq_one_letter_code
_entity_poly.pdbx_strand_id
1 'polypeptide(L)'
;MPVAQSWVCCKTYVTPRRLFEKSHLDQQLKLISEYGLRNKREVWRVKFTLAKIHKAAQEMLTLDEKDPRRLLEGNALLRRVVGIGVLDERKMKLDYILGLKIEDFLDTHKLGLNC
;
A
#
# COMPACT_ATOMS: atom_id res chain seq x y z
N MET A 1 24.14 25.93 -15.96
CA MET A 1 24.54 24.54 -16.22
C MET A 1 23.31 23.67 -16.08
N PRO A 2 22.84 22.94 -17.10
CA PRO A 2 21.69 22.06 -16.94
C PRO A 2 22.13 20.83 -16.14
N VAL A 3 21.48 20.59 -15.00
CA VAL A 3 21.66 19.38 -14.21
C VAL A 3 21.06 18.23 -15.02
N ALA A 4 21.87 17.21 -15.33
CA ALA A 4 21.40 16.03 -16.04
C ALA A 4 20.18 15.44 -15.30
N GLN A 5 19.00 15.53 -15.92
CA GLN A 5 17.81 14.83 -15.44
C GLN A 5 18.03 13.34 -15.70
N SER A 6 18.59 12.64 -14.72
CA SER A 6 18.57 11.18 -14.72
C SER A 6 17.11 10.73 -14.59
N TRP A 7 16.61 10.02 -15.59
CA TRP A 7 15.27 9.43 -15.54
C TRP A 7 15.30 8.25 -14.57
N VAL A 8 14.93 8.50 -13.31
CA VAL A 8 14.81 7.44 -12.30
C VAL A 8 13.49 6.70 -12.50
N CYS A 9 13.55 5.53 -13.14
CA CYS A 9 12.41 4.63 -13.27
C CYS A 9 12.43 3.56 -12.17
N CYS A 10 11.39 3.51 -11.34
CA CYS A 10 11.24 2.50 -10.29
C CYS A 10 10.17 1.46 -10.63
N LYS A 11 10.42 0.19 -10.30
CA LYS A 11 9.41 -0.87 -10.43
C LYS A 11 8.25 -0.65 -9.46
N THR A 12 7.03 -0.79 -9.98
CA THR A 12 5.78 -0.59 -9.23
C THR A 12 5.18 -1.88 -8.66
N TYR A 13 5.79 -3.04 -8.94
CA TYR A 13 5.34 -4.33 -8.44
C TYR A 13 6.52 -5.27 -8.17
N VAL A 14 6.29 -6.26 -7.32
CA VAL A 14 7.23 -7.34 -7.01
C VAL A 14 6.58 -8.67 -7.35
N THR A 15 7.31 -9.53 -8.05
CA THR A 15 6.86 -10.89 -8.36
C THR A 15 6.95 -11.77 -7.12
N PRO A 16 5.93 -12.61 -6.87
CA PRO A 16 5.97 -13.54 -5.74
C PRO A 16 7.16 -14.49 -5.86
N ARG A 17 7.76 -14.83 -4.71
CA ARG A 17 8.96 -15.70 -4.65
C ARG A 17 8.67 -17.13 -5.13
N ARG A 18 7.46 -17.65 -4.83
CA ARG A 18 7.00 -18.97 -5.25
C ARG A 18 5.86 -18.80 -6.25
N LEU A 19 6.07 -19.29 -7.47
CA LEU A 19 5.15 -19.06 -8.60
C LEU A 19 4.00 -20.07 -8.65
N PHE A 20 4.25 -21.32 -8.27
CA PHE A 20 3.32 -22.45 -8.50
C PHE A 20 2.65 -22.96 -7.22
N GLU A 21 2.38 -22.05 -6.28
CA GLU A 21 1.67 -22.40 -5.05
C GLU A 21 0.16 -22.29 -5.29
N LYS A 22 -0.55 -23.43 -5.23
CA LYS A 22 -1.98 -23.50 -5.59
C LYS A 22 -2.83 -22.53 -4.77
N SER A 23 -2.63 -22.48 -3.45
CA SER A 23 -3.32 -21.56 -2.55
C SER A 23 -3.16 -20.09 -2.94
N HIS A 24 -1.97 -19.68 -3.39
CA HIS A 24 -1.73 -18.31 -3.84
C HIS A 24 -2.49 -18.00 -5.13
N LEU A 25 -2.46 -18.93 -6.08
CA LEU A 25 -3.15 -18.78 -7.35
C LEU A 25 -4.67 -18.69 -7.15
N ASP A 26 -5.23 -19.53 -6.28
CA ASP A 26 -6.66 -19.54 -5.97
C ASP A 26 -7.11 -18.25 -5.29
N GLN A 27 -6.33 -17.72 -4.33
CA GLN A 27 -6.59 -16.43 -3.69
C GLN A 27 -6.54 -15.27 -4.69
N GLN A 28 -5.55 -15.26 -5.58
CA GLN A 28 -5.47 -14.23 -6.61
C GLN A 28 -6.65 -14.28 -7.57
N LEU A 29 -7.08 -15.48 -7.95
CA LEU A 29 -8.17 -15.68 -8.89
C LEU A 29 -9.51 -15.25 -8.26
N LYS A 30 -9.71 -15.52 -6.97
CA LYS A 30 -10.85 -15.03 -6.20
C LYS A 30 -10.92 -13.49 -6.18
N LEU A 31 -9.81 -12.82 -5.85
CA LEU A 31 -9.74 -11.35 -5.86
C LEU A 31 -9.99 -10.77 -7.27
N ILE A 32 -9.43 -11.40 -8.31
CA ILE A 32 -9.67 -10.97 -9.69
C ILE A 32 -11.16 -11.07 -10.06
N SER A 33 -11.81 -12.15 -9.64
CA SER A 33 -13.23 -12.39 -9.88
C SER A 33 -14.13 -11.39 -9.15
N GLU A 34 -13.83 -11.05 -7.90
CA GLU A 34 -14.65 -10.16 -7.07
C GLU A 34 -14.52 -8.69 -7.47
N TYR A 35 -13.31 -8.25 -7.85
CA TYR A 35 -13.00 -6.85 -8.13
C TYR A 35 -12.87 -6.52 -9.62
N GLY A 36 -12.99 -7.50 -10.51
CA GLY A 36 -12.97 -7.29 -11.97
C GLY A 36 -11.61 -6.84 -12.53
N LEU A 37 -10.51 -7.29 -11.91
CA LEU A 37 -9.15 -6.91 -12.30
C LEU A 37 -8.77 -7.57 -13.65
N ARG A 38 -8.04 -6.84 -14.51
CA ARG A 38 -7.64 -7.37 -15.83
C ARG A 38 -6.43 -8.29 -15.73
N ASN A 39 -5.51 -7.99 -14.82
CA ASN A 39 -4.20 -8.64 -14.75
C ASN A 39 -3.77 -8.96 -13.31
N LYS A 40 -3.09 -10.10 -13.12
CA LYS A 40 -2.41 -10.42 -11.84
C LYS A 40 -1.39 -9.36 -11.40
N ARG A 41 -0.87 -8.57 -12.34
CA ARG A 41 0.04 -7.45 -12.08
C ARG A 41 -0.62 -6.35 -11.24
N GLU A 42 -1.92 -6.11 -11.39
CA GLU A 42 -2.64 -5.11 -10.61
C GLU A 42 -2.69 -5.52 -9.14
N VAL A 43 -3.02 -6.79 -8.88
CA VAL A 43 -2.95 -7.37 -7.53
C VAL A 43 -1.54 -7.23 -6.93
N TRP A 44 -0.49 -7.44 -7.73
CA TRP A 44 0.89 -7.29 -7.25
C TRP A 44 1.29 -5.83 -6.98
N ARG A 45 0.76 -4.85 -7.71
CA ARG A 45 0.98 -3.42 -7.43
C ARG A 45 0.33 -3.00 -6.11
N VAL A 46 -0.90 -3.44 -5.86
CA VAL A 46 -1.60 -3.17 -4.60
C VAL A 46 -0.89 -3.83 -3.43
N LYS A 47 -0.49 -5.11 -3.56
CA LYS A 47 0.31 -5.79 -2.53
C LYS A 47 1.63 -5.06 -2.24
N PHE A 48 2.29 -4.55 -3.27
CA PHE A 48 3.56 -3.85 -3.13
C PHE A 48 3.42 -2.48 -2.45
N THR A 49 2.36 -1.73 -2.77
CA THR A 49 2.08 -0.45 -2.13
C THR A 49 1.70 -0.63 -0.66
N LEU A 50 0.84 -1.61 -0.34
CA LEU A 50 0.51 -1.98 1.04
C LEU A 50 1.76 -2.36 1.83
N ALA A 51 2.63 -3.21 1.26
CA ALA A 51 3.87 -3.61 1.91
C ALA A 51 4.80 -2.42 2.23
N LYS A 52 4.87 -1.40 1.36
CA LYS A 52 5.63 -0.17 1.62
C LYS A 52 5.04 0.63 2.78
N ILE A 53 3.71 0.76 2.83
CA ILE A 53 3.02 1.49 3.88
C ILE A 53 3.20 0.76 5.23
N HIS A 54 3.01 -0.55 5.26
CA HIS A 54 3.23 -1.36 6.47
C HIS A 54 4.67 -1.26 6.96
N LYS A 55 5.65 -1.34 6.05
CA LYS A 55 7.06 -1.23 6.44
C LYS A 55 7.38 0.14 7.06
N ALA A 56 6.90 1.22 6.45
CA ALA A 56 7.07 2.55 7.02
C ALA A 56 6.40 2.65 8.40
N ALA A 57 5.17 2.14 8.56
CA ALA A 57 4.49 2.13 9.86
C ALA A 57 5.25 1.32 10.93
N GLN A 58 5.80 0.15 10.59
CA GLN A 58 6.61 -0.67 11.50
C GLN A 58 7.88 0.06 11.95
N GLU A 59 8.56 0.74 11.02
CA GLU A 59 9.74 1.56 11.34
C GLU A 59 9.38 2.69 12.32
N MET A 60 8.21 3.34 12.15
CA MET A 60 7.72 4.38 13.08
C MET A 60 7.38 3.85 14.47
N LEU A 61 6.80 2.65 14.56
CA LEU A 61 6.44 2.02 15.84
C LEU A 61 7.65 1.58 16.67
N THR A 62 8.79 1.37 16.01
CA THR A 62 10.06 1.00 16.68
C THR A 62 10.74 2.20 17.35
N LEU A 63 10.45 3.42 16.90
CA LEU A 63 10.99 4.66 17.47
C LEU A 63 10.20 5.12 18.70
N ASP A 64 10.78 5.98 19.54
CA ASP A 64 10.11 6.46 20.74
C ASP A 64 8.93 7.40 20.40
N GLU A 65 7.94 7.46 21.27
CA GLU A 65 6.72 8.27 21.05
C GLU A 65 7.00 9.77 20.91
N LYS A 66 8.10 10.27 21.49
CA LYS A 66 8.46 11.69 21.47
C LYS A 66 9.44 12.07 20.36
N ASP A 67 9.87 11.11 19.55
CA ASP A 67 10.82 11.40 18.48
C ASP A 67 10.19 12.31 17.41
N PRO A 68 10.89 13.38 16.99
CA PRO A 68 10.36 14.30 15.98
C PRO A 68 10.10 13.62 14.64
N ARG A 69 10.88 12.56 14.31
CA ARG A 69 10.68 11.76 13.09
C ARG A 69 9.35 11.02 13.10
N ARG A 70 9.00 10.40 14.23
CA ARG A 70 7.73 9.66 14.40
C ARG A 70 6.53 10.59 14.26
N LEU A 71 6.59 11.79 14.85
CA LEU A 71 5.53 12.78 14.76
C LEU A 71 5.36 13.33 13.33
N LEU A 72 6.46 13.65 12.64
CA LEU A 72 6.40 14.22 11.29
C LEU A 72 5.99 13.16 10.25
N GLU A 73 6.72 12.06 10.18
CA GLU A 73 6.50 11.02 9.18
C GLU A 73 5.21 10.24 9.46
N GLY A 74 4.89 9.99 10.73
CA GLY A 74 3.62 9.38 11.13
C GLY A 74 2.40 10.20 10.72
N ASN A 75 2.42 11.51 10.98
CA ASN A 75 1.32 12.40 10.57
C ASN A 75 1.22 12.52 9.04
N ALA A 76 2.35 12.57 8.33
CA ALA A 76 2.36 12.59 6.88
C ALA A 76 1.77 11.31 6.28
N LEU A 77 2.11 10.14 6.86
CA LEU A 77 1.61 8.85 6.42
C LEU A 77 0.11 8.71 6.69
N LEU A 78 -0.38 9.13 7.86
CA LEU A 78 -1.81 9.17 8.19
C LEU A 78 -2.60 10.05 7.21
N ARG A 79 -2.11 11.26 6.91
CA ARG A 79 -2.75 12.16 5.93
C ARG A 79 -2.87 11.53 4.55
N ARG A 80 -1.83 10.81 4.10
CA ARG A 80 -1.83 10.14 2.80
C ARG A 80 -2.84 9.00 2.75
N VAL A 81 -2.93 8.19 3.81
CA VAL A 81 -3.87 7.07 3.87
C VAL A 81 -5.33 7.55 3.93
N VAL A 82 -5.59 8.60 4.71
CA VAL A 82 -6.92 9.25 4.76
C VAL A 82 -7.28 9.85 3.40
N GLY A 83 -6.33 10.51 2.72
CA GLY A 83 -6.56 11.09 1.39
C GLY A 83 -6.87 10.07 0.30
N ILE A 84 -6.40 8.82 0.43
CA ILE A 84 -6.77 7.72 -0.50
C ILE A 84 -8.17 7.17 -0.17
N GLY A 85 -8.71 7.46 1.02
CA GLY A 85 -10.03 6.99 1.46
C GLY A 85 -10.04 5.58 2.03
N VAL A 86 -8.87 5.03 2.39
CA VAL A 86 -8.75 3.67 2.95
C VAL A 86 -9.12 3.64 4.45
N LEU A 87 -8.95 4.77 5.14
CA LEU A 87 -9.19 4.88 6.58
C LEU A 87 -10.12 6.04 6.90
N ASP A 88 -11.08 5.79 7.78
CA ASP A 88 -12.03 6.79 8.28
C ASP A 88 -11.31 7.77 9.23
N GLU A 89 -11.73 9.03 9.24
CA GLU A 89 -11.14 10.12 10.03
C GLU A 89 -11.15 9.81 11.54
N ARG A 90 -12.05 8.95 11.98
CA ARG A 90 -12.19 8.55 13.39
C ARG A 90 -11.12 7.56 13.85
N LYS A 91 -10.38 6.93 12.92
CA LYS A 91 -9.41 5.86 13.21
C LYS A 91 -7.98 6.27 12.84
N MET A 92 -7.59 7.52 13.08
CA MET A 92 -6.23 8.01 12.84
C MET A 92 -5.20 7.51 13.89
N LYS A 93 -4.94 6.20 13.92
CA LYS A 93 -3.84 5.61 14.71
C LYS A 93 -2.94 4.76 13.82
N LEU A 94 -1.64 4.75 14.14
CA LEU A 94 -0.62 3.94 13.47
C LEU A 94 -0.93 2.43 13.53
N ASP A 95 -1.54 1.97 14.62
CA ASP A 95 -1.90 0.55 14.80
C ASP A 95 -2.94 0.06 13.78
N TYR A 96 -3.85 0.93 13.33
CA TYR A 96 -4.85 0.56 12.34
C TYR A 96 -4.25 0.37 10.95
N ILE A 97 -3.13 1.03 10.65
CA ILE A 97 -2.42 0.86 9.37
C ILE A 97 -1.88 -0.57 9.24
N LEU A 98 -1.44 -1.20 10.33
CA LEU A 98 -0.97 -2.59 10.32
C LEU A 98 -2.07 -3.61 10.05
N GLY A 99 -3.32 -3.26 10.34
CA GLY A 99 -4.50 -4.12 10.17
C GLY A 99 -5.12 -4.06 8.77
N LEU A 100 -4.60 -3.19 7.88
CA LEU A 100 -5.15 -3.01 6.55
C LEU A 100 -5.01 -4.27 5.70
N LYS A 101 -6.08 -4.59 4.97
CA LYS A 101 -6.12 -5.69 4.02
C LYS A 101 -6.02 -5.18 2.59
N ILE A 102 -5.76 -6.10 1.67
CA ILE A 102 -5.73 -5.82 0.24
C ILE A 102 -7.12 -5.41 -0.27
N GLU A 103 -8.17 -5.95 0.33
CA GLU A 103 -9.57 -5.68 0.01
C GLU A 103 -9.89 -4.18 0.15
N ASP A 104 -9.46 -3.55 1.26
CA ASP A 104 -9.69 -2.13 1.52
C ASP A 104 -9.12 -1.21 0.41
N PHE A 105 -7.97 -1.59 -0.16
CA PHE A 105 -7.37 -0.87 -1.28
C PHE A 105 -8.04 -1.17 -2.62
N LEU A 106 -8.61 -2.36 -2.80
CA LEU A 106 -9.30 -2.71 -4.03
C LEU A 106 -10.70 -2.07 -4.10
N ASP A 107 -11.38 -1.91 -2.96
CA ASP A 107 -12.67 -1.22 -2.88
C ASP A 107 -12.56 0.27 -3.28
N THR A 108 -11.49 0.95 -2.86
CA THR A 108 -11.25 2.35 -3.27
C THR A 108 -11.01 2.49 -4.79
N HIS A 109 -10.41 1.49 -5.43
CA HIS A 109 -10.17 1.47 -6.87
C HIS A 109 -11.46 1.30 -7.70
N LYS A 110 -12.49 0.67 -7.13
CA LYS A 110 -13.79 0.42 -7.75
C LYS A 110 -14.59 1.70 -7.99
N LEU A 111 -14.30 2.77 -7.22
CA LEU A 111 -14.94 4.08 -7.33
C LEU A 111 -14.22 5.05 -8.29
N GLY A 112 -13.12 4.63 -8.94
CA GLY A 112 -12.55 5.34 -10.08
C GLY A 112 -12.06 6.77 -9.81
N LEU A 113 -11.66 7.09 -8.58
CA LEU A 113 -11.38 8.49 -8.18
C LEU A 113 -9.92 8.83 -7.89
N ASN A 114 -8.95 7.95 -8.14
CA ASN A 114 -7.54 8.34 -8.07
C ASN A 114 -6.71 7.64 -9.16
N CYS A 115 -5.87 8.45 -9.80
CA CYS A 115 -5.07 8.23 -11.00
C CYS A 115 -4.17 6.98 -11.02
#